data_AF-A0A0A1VEE1-F1
#
_entry.id   AF-A0A0A1VEE1-F1
#
_cell.length_a   1.000
_cell.length_b   1.000
_cell.length_c   1.000
_cell.angle_alpha   90.00
_cell.angle_beta   90.00
_cell.angle_gamma   90.00
#
_symmetry.space_group_name_H-M   'P 1'
#
loop_
_entity.id
_entity.type
_entity.pdbx_description
1 polymer ?
#
loop_
_entity_poly.entity_id
_entity_poly.type
_entity_poly.pdbx_seq_one_letter_code
_entity_poly.pdbx_strand_id
1 'polypeptide(L)'
;MSTPPRMPPRFVPTLTDVVHLPETAVLAEAQAAPPSAADQAPVPAPAEAPVAASPLPHGIEEYVVHRVMQRVDVVLDQRLREAIALVVQEQTRSMVPRLREEVEAVVRHAVYEAVAEELANGSNVS
;
A
#
# COMPACT_ATOMS: atom_id res chain seq x y z
N MET A 1 12.94 16.31 -48.14
CA MET A 1 13.30 15.97 -46.74
C MET A 1 12.01 16.07 -45.93
N SER A 2 11.35 14.94 -45.66
CA SER A 2 10.01 14.90 -45.05
C SER A 2 10.13 14.51 -43.58
N THR A 3 9.72 15.39 -42.66
CA THR A 3 9.73 15.14 -41.21
C THR A 3 8.41 14.49 -40.78
N PRO A 4 8.43 13.39 -39.99
CA PRO A 4 7.21 12.73 -39.55
C PRO A 4 6.47 13.55 -38.47
N PRO A 5 5.12 13.54 -38.42
CA PRO A 5 4.35 14.26 -37.41
C PRO A 5 4.50 13.63 -36.02
N ARG A 6 4.68 14.46 -34.98
CA ARG A 6 4.79 14.00 -33.59
C ARG A 6 3.45 13.45 -33.11
N MET A 7 3.40 12.15 -32.88
CA MET A 7 2.24 11.44 -32.33
C MET A 7 2.15 11.71 -30.81
N PRO A 8 0.98 12.10 -30.27
CA PRO A 8 0.84 12.33 -28.83
C PRO A 8 0.92 11.01 -28.04
N PRO A 9 1.46 11.03 -26.81
CA PRO A 9 1.61 9.84 -25.99
C PRO A 9 0.24 9.23 -25.65
N ARG A 10 0.10 7.93 -25.88
CA ARG A 10 -1.14 7.13 -25.69
C ARG A 10 -1.32 6.54 -24.29
N PHE A 11 -0.55 7.00 -23.29
CA PHE A 11 -0.60 6.43 -21.95
C PHE A 11 -1.18 7.42 -20.96
N VAL A 12 -2.52 7.44 -20.89
CA VAL A 12 -3.23 7.96 -19.74
C VAL A 12 -3.69 6.74 -18.94
N PRO A 13 -3.09 6.42 -17.78
CA PRO A 13 -3.65 5.41 -16.90
C PRO A 13 -4.92 5.97 -16.25
N THR A 14 -6.08 5.39 -16.56
CA THR A 14 -7.35 5.76 -15.91
C THR A 14 -7.41 5.15 -14.51
N LEU A 15 -7.40 5.99 -13.48
CA LEU A 15 -7.70 5.59 -12.11
C LEU A 15 -9.16 5.10 -12.06
N THR A 16 -9.33 3.80 -11.84
CA THR A 16 -10.65 3.21 -11.60
C THR A 16 -10.79 3.00 -10.09
N ASP A 17 -11.65 3.79 -9.44
CA ASP A 17 -12.00 3.61 -8.03
C ASP A 17 -12.95 2.41 -7.88
N VAL A 18 -12.64 1.48 -6.96
CA VAL A 18 -13.52 0.35 -6.64
C VAL A 18 -14.35 0.67 -5.40
N VAL A 19 -15.63 0.96 -5.62
CA VAL A 19 -16.64 1.22 -4.58
C VAL A 19 -16.90 -0.06 -3.78
N HIS A 20 -16.76 -0.01 -2.45
CA HIS A 20 -17.25 -1.07 -1.55
C HIS A 20 -18.69 -0.74 -1.13
N LEU A 21 -19.65 -1.59 -1.50
CA LEU A 21 -21.01 -1.55 -0.97
C LEU A 21 -21.05 -2.25 0.41
N PRO A 22 -21.63 -1.64 1.45
CA PRO A 22 -21.91 -2.33 2.70
C PRO A 22 -23.37 -2.77 2.72
N GLU A 23 -23.67 -4.06 2.59
CA GLU A 23 -24.93 -4.62 3.12
C GLU A 23 -24.95 -6.14 3.02
N THR A 24 -24.97 -6.81 4.16
CA THR A 24 -26.12 -7.61 4.60
C THR A 24 -25.87 -8.07 6.03
N ALA A 25 -26.36 -7.27 6.96
CA ALA A 25 -26.64 -7.69 8.33
C ALA A 25 -28.13 -8.02 8.42
N VAL A 26 -28.54 -9.21 7.98
CA VAL A 26 -29.80 -9.87 8.38
C VAL A 26 -29.59 -11.34 8.00
N LEU A 27 -29.51 -12.27 8.95
CA LEU A 27 -30.66 -13.00 9.45
C LEU A 27 -30.32 -13.56 10.84
N ALA A 28 -30.70 -12.83 11.87
CA ALA A 28 -31.01 -13.40 13.16
C ALA A 28 -32.53 -13.68 13.15
N GLU A 29 -32.92 -14.96 13.11
CA GLU A 29 -34.25 -15.41 13.55
C GLU A 29 -34.34 -16.94 13.46
N ALA A 30 -34.30 -17.60 14.61
CA ALA A 30 -35.12 -18.78 14.92
C ALA A 30 -35.00 -19.09 16.41
N GLN A 31 -35.71 -18.29 17.18
CA GLN A 31 -36.02 -18.55 18.57
C GLN A 31 -37.02 -19.72 18.63
N ALA A 32 -36.62 -20.84 19.25
CA ALA A 32 -37.51 -21.91 19.63
C ALA A 32 -37.33 -22.19 21.13
N ALA A 33 -38.35 -21.84 21.92
CA ALA A 33 -38.53 -22.28 23.29
C ALA A 33 -39.58 -23.42 23.32
N PRO A 34 -39.74 -24.15 24.44
CA PRO A 34 -38.86 -25.17 25.00
C PRO A 34 -39.48 -26.58 24.85
N PRO A 35 -38.72 -27.69 24.90
CA PRO A 35 -39.30 -28.98 25.24
C PRO A 35 -39.30 -29.20 26.76
N SER A 36 -40.48 -29.60 27.25
CA SER A 36 -40.82 -30.18 28.55
C SER A 36 -39.64 -30.76 29.35
N ALA A 37 -39.57 -30.34 30.61
CA ALA A 37 -38.86 -31.07 31.66
C ALA A 37 -39.58 -32.39 31.94
N ALA A 38 -38.92 -33.51 31.68
CA ALA A 38 -39.15 -34.77 32.35
C ALA A 38 -37.90 -35.65 32.22
N ASP A 39 -37.15 -35.68 33.32
CA ASP A 39 -36.41 -36.84 33.81
C ASP A 39 -35.48 -37.56 32.81
N GLN A 40 -34.26 -37.04 32.66
CA GLN A 40 -33.12 -37.85 32.27
C GLN A 40 -32.02 -37.67 33.31
N ALA A 41 -31.67 -38.78 33.96
CA ALA A 41 -30.57 -38.92 34.90
C ALA A 41 -29.28 -38.30 34.32
N PRO A 42 -28.37 -37.77 35.17
CA PRO A 42 -27.13 -37.18 34.69
C PRO A 42 -26.24 -38.28 34.12
N VAL A 43 -26.25 -38.43 32.80
CA VAL A 43 -25.13 -39.05 32.08
C VAL A 43 -23.99 -38.02 32.17
N PRO A 44 -22.80 -38.38 32.69
CA PRO A 44 -21.70 -37.45 32.73
C PRO A 44 -21.30 -37.16 31.28
N ALA A 45 -21.59 -35.95 30.81
CA ALA A 45 -20.96 -35.40 29.62
C ALA A 45 -19.44 -35.40 29.87
N PRO A 46 -18.59 -35.83 28.91
CA PRO A 46 -17.17 -35.59 29.02
C PRO A 46 -17.01 -34.07 28.98
N ALA A 47 -16.60 -33.50 30.11
CA ALA A 47 -16.11 -32.13 30.15
C ALA A 47 -15.04 -32.01 29.07
N GLU A 48 -15.23 -31.12 28.10
CA GLU A 48 -14.15 -30.63 27.25
C GLU A 48 -13.16 -29.93 28.18
N ALA A 49 -12.21 -30.71 28.70
CA ALA A 49 -11.04 -30.18 29.35
C ALA A 49 -10.34 -29.24 28.35
N PRO A 50 -9.80 -28.10 28.79
CA PRO A 50 -8.88 -27.35 27.96
C PRO A 50 -7.77 -28.34 27.60
N VAL A 51 -7.61 -28.62 26.31
CA VAL A 51 -6.45 -29.37 25.79
C VAL A 51 -5.23 -28.53 26.16
N ALA A 52 -4.66 -28.84 27.33
CA ALA A 52 -3.35 -28.37 27.72
C ALA A 52 -2.43 -28.77 26.57
N ALA A 53 -1.77 -27.78 25.97
CA ALA A 53 -0.78 -28.02 24.94
C ALA A 53 0.26 -28.98 25.51
N SER A 54 0.20 -30.25 25.11
CA SER A 54 1.27 -31.19 25.42
C SER A 54 2.55 -30.60 24.85
N PRO A 55 3.63 -30.49 25.63
CA PRO A 55 4.89 -29.95 25.13
C PRO A 55 5.31 -30.76 23.91
N LEU A 56 5.57 -30.07 22.80
CA LEU A 56 6.03 -30.72 21.59
C LEU A 56 7.42 -31.32 21.89
N PRO A 57 7.75 -32.50 21.37
CA PRO A 57 9.11 -33.03 21.48
C PRO A 57 10.11 -31.97 20.99
N HIS A 58 11.12 -31.64 21.79
CA HIS A 58 12.05 -30.51 21.58
C HIS A 58 12.57 -30.36 20.13
N GLY A 59 12.88 -31.46 19.44
CA GLY A 59 13.35 -31.41 18.04
C GLY A 59 12.29 -31.00 17.00
N ILE A 60 11.00 -31.16 17.31
CA ILE A 60 9.89 -30.69 16.46
C ILE A 60 9.73 -29.17 16.61
N GLU A 61 9.90 -28.63 17.83
CA GLU A 61 9.82 -27.20 18.08
C GLU A 61 10.90 -26.45 17.28
N GLU A 62 12.14 -26.92 17.33
CA GLU A 62 13.26 -26.36 16.58
C GLU A 62 13.02 -26.39 15.06
N TYR A 63 12.53 -27.52 14.53
CA TYR A 63 12.14 -27.63 13.12
C TYR A 63 11.03 -26.62 12.73
N VAL A 64 10.02 -26.47 13.59
CA VAL A 64 8.93 -25.51 13.37
C VAL A 64 9.47 -24.08 13.39
N VAL A 65 10.36 -23.73 14.32
CA VAL A 65 11.00 -22.41 14.38
C VAL A 65 11.78 -22.14 13.10
N HIS A 66 12.63 -23.06 12.64
CA HIS A 66 13.38 -22.89 11.40
C HIS A 66 12.48 -22.67 10.19
N ARG A 67 11.40 -23.45 10.09
CA ARG A 67 10.43 -23.32 9.01
C ARG A 67 9.67 -21.99 9.07
N VAL A 68 9.33 -21.52 10.28
CA VAL A 68 8.66 -20.23 10.48
C VAL A 68 9.61 -19.09 10.14
N MET A 69 10.86 -19.13 10.61
CA MET A 69 11.86 -18.11 10.30
C MET A 69 12.05 -17.98 8.78
N GLN A 70 12.26 -19.09 8.09
CA GLN A 70 12.39 -19.09 6.62
C GLN A 70 11.15 -18.52 5.92
N ARG A 71 9.95 -18.85 6.39
CA ARG A 71 8.71 -18.31 5.82
C ARG A 71 8.54 -16.82 6.11
N VAL A 72 8.90 -16.38 7.32
CA VAL A 72 8.83 -14.98 7.74
C VAL A 72 9.81 -14.14 6.93
N ASP A 73 11.04 -14.62 6.71
CA ASP A 73 12.06 -13.91 5.94
C ASP A 73 11.54 -13.56 4.53
N VAL A 74 10.95 -14.54 3.82
CA VAL A 74 10.38 -14.30 2.48
C VAL A 74 9.24 -13.28 2.52
N VAL A 75 8.35 -13.36 3.51
CA VAL A 75 7.23 -12.41 3.66
C VAL A 75 7.72 -11.01 4.01
N LEU A 76 8.74 -10.89 4.86
CA LEU A 76 9.34 -9.62 5.22
C LEU A 76 10.02 -8.97 4.03
N ASP A 77 10.80 -9.73 3.26
CA ASP A 77 11.45 -9.23 2.04
C ASP A 77 10.43 -8.72 1.02
N GLN A 78 9.33 -9.44 0.83
CA GLN A 78 8.25 -9.00 -0.05
C GLN A 78 7.64 -7.69 0.45
N ARG A 79 7.24 -7.62 1.73
CA ARG A 79 6.64 -6.42 2.32
C ARG A 79 7.59 -5.23 2.31
N LEU A 80 8.89 -5.46 2.52
CA LEU A 80 9.91 -4.43 2.45
C LEU A 80 10.02 -3.86 1.04
N ARG A 81 10.06 -4.72 0.01
CA ARG A 81 10.09 -4.27 -1.40
C ARG A 81 8.85 -3.44 -1.76
N GLU A 82 7.67 -3.90 -1.34
CA GLU A 82 6.42 -3.19 -1.57
C GLU A 82 6.40 -1.83 -0.86
N ALA A 83 6.82 -1.77 0.41
CA ALA A 83 6.91 -0.53 1.17
C ALA A 83 7.89 0.47 0.53
N ILE A 84 9.06 0.00 0.08
CA ILE A 84 10.04 0.83 -0.63
C ILE A 84 9.45 1.35 -1.94
N ALA A 85 8.77 0.50 -2.72
CA ALA A 85 8.16 0.90 -3.99
C ALA A 85 7.13 2.03 -3.78
N LEU A 86 6.28 1.91 -2.75
CA LEU A 86 5.31 2.95 -2.40
C LEU A 86 5.97 4.27 -2.02
N VAL A 87 7.01 4.22 -1.16
CA VAL A 87 7.74 5.43 -0.73
C VAL A 87 8.45 6.09 -1.91
N VAL A 88 9.14 5.31 -2.75
CA VAL A 88 9.85 5.85 -3.92
C VAL A 88 8.86 6.43 -4.93
N GLN A 89 7.72 5.78 -5.15
CA GLN A 89 6.67 6.29 -6.05
C GLN A 89 6.11 7.61 -5.53
N GLU A 90 5.76 7.68 -4.25
CA GLU A 90 5.22 8.89 -3.63
C GLU A 90 6.26 10.02 -3.65
N GLN A 91 7.51 9.71 -3.28
CA GLN A 91 8.59 10.67 -3.31
C GLN A 91 8.84 11.19 -4.74
N THR A 92 8.91 10.31 -5.74
CA THR A 92 9.09 10.69 -7.15
C THR A 92 7.93 11.58 -7.63
N ARG A 93 6.69 11.18 -7.32
CA ARG A 93 5.48 11.94 -7.67
C ARG A 93 5.51 13.34 -7.07
N SER A 94 5.98 13.47 -5.83
CA SER A 94 6.04 14.77 -5.13
C SER A 94 7.25 15.63 -5.50
N MET A 95 8.34 15.04 -6.01
CA MET A 95 9.56 15.76 -6.38
C MET A 95 9.44 16.45 -7.74
N VAL A 96 8.78 15.82 -8.72
CA VAL A 96 8.61 16.39 -10.08
C VAL A 96 8.01 17.80 -10.09
N PRO A 97 6.87 18.09 -9.41
CA PRO A 97 6.31 19.45 -9.43
C PRO A 97 7.21 20.46 -8.73
N ARG A 98 7.84 20.09 -7.61
CA ARG A 98 8.79 20.97 -6.90
C ARG A 98 9.99 21.31 -7.77
N LEU A 99 10.59 20.32 -8.42
CA LEU A 99 11.71 20.56 -9.35
C LEU A 99 11.29 21.46 -10.52
N ARG A 100 10.06 21.33 -11.02
CA ARG A 100 9.56 22.23 -12.07
C ARG A 100 9.50 23.67 -11.59
N GLU A 101 9.00 23.92 -10.38
CA GLU A 101 8.93 25.26 -9.78
C GLU A 101 10.33 25.85 -9.57
N GLU A 102 11.28 25.07 -9.05
CA GLU A 102 12.68 25.50 -8.87
C GLU A 102 13.33 25.84 -10.21
N VAL A 103 13.18 24.99 -11.22
CA VAL A 103 13.70 25.25 -12.57
C VAL A 103 13.07 26.52 -13.15
N GLU A 104 11.76 26.71 -12.98
CA GLU A 104 11.09 27.93 -13.45
C GLU A 104 11.65 29.18 -12.77
N ALA A 105 11.88 29.14 -11.45
CA ALA A 105 12.47 30.25 -10.71
C ALA A 105 13.89 30.58 -11.20
N VAL A 106 14.74 29.56 -11.38
CA VAL A 106 16.11 29.73 -11.89
C VAL A 106 16.10 30.29 -13.31
N VAL A 107 15.25 29.77 -14.20
CA VAL A 107 15.12 30.25 -15.58
C VAL A 107 14.66 31.70 -15.61
N ARG A 108 13.63 32.04 -14.81
CA ARG A 108 13.11 33.40 -14.71
C ARG A 108 14.22 34.37 -14.28
N HIS A 109 14.97 34.03 -13.24
CA HIS A 109 16.07 34.86 -12.76
C HIS A 109 17.15 35.06 -13.81
N ALA A 110 17.61 33.98 -14.46
CA ALA A 110 18.63 34.06 -15.52
C ALA A 110 18.17 34.92 -16.70
N VAL A 111 16.90 34.84 -17.09
CA VAL A 111 16.33 35.69 -18.15
C VAL A 111 16.30 37.15 -17.73
N TYR A 112 15.92 37.46 -16.49
CA TYR A 112 15.95 38.84 -15.99
C TYR A 112 17.35 39.43 -16.01
N GLU A 113 18.35 38.69 -15.53
CA GLU A 113 19.75 39.13 -15.56
C GLU A 113 20.24 39.38 -16.99
N ALA A 114 20.02 38.41 -17.89
CA ALA A 114 20.43 38.55 -19.29
C ALA A 114 19.76 39.74 -19.99
N VAL A 115 18.47 39.99 -19.73
CA VAL A 115 17.76 41.15 -20.29
C VAL A 115 18.30 42.47 -19.70
N ALA A 116 18.62 42.51 -18.41
CA ALA A 116 19.22 43.68 -17.78
C ALA A 116 20.61 43.99 -18.36
N GLU A 117 21.43 42.97 -18.58
CA GLU A 117 22.73 43.08 -19.25
C GLU A 117 22.59 43.61 -20.69
N GLU A 118 21.67 43.07 -21.47
CA GLU A 118 21.43 43.53 -22.85
C GLU A 118 20.98 44.99 -22.91
N LEU A 119 20.11 45.43 -21.98
CA LEU A 119 19.68 46.83 -21.88
C LEU A 119 20.84 47.75 -21.48
N ALA A 120 21.67 47.34 -20.52
CA ALA A 120 22.85 48.11 -20.11
C ALA A 120 23.88 48.22 -21.24
N ASN A 121 24.14 47.13 -21.96
CA ASN A 121 25.05 47.10 -23.09
C ASN A 121 24.53 47.96 -24.26
N GLY A 122 23.23 47.87 -24.57
CA GLY A 122 22.61 48.72 -25.60
C GLY A 122 22.65 50.21 -25.26
N SER A 123 22.56 50.57 -23.98
CA SER A 123 22.67 51.97 -23.52
C SER A 123 24.09 52.54 -23.58
N ASN A 124 25.13 51.70 -23.49
CA ASN A 124 26.53 52.12 -23.60
C ASN A 124 27.02 52.26 -25.05
N VAL A 125 26.23 51.80 -26.03
CA VAL A 125 26.58 51.79 -27.46
C VAL A 125 25.84 52.89 -28.26
N SER A 126 24.89 53.61 -27.64
CA SER A 126 24.22 54.80 -28.21
C SER A 126 24.81 56.10 -27.67
#